data_AF-A0A1E7KZM0-F1
#
_entry.id   AF-A0A1E7KZM0-F1
#
_cell.length_a   1.000
_cell.length_b   1.000
_cell.length_c   1.000
_cell.angle_alpha   90.00
_cell.angle_beta   90.00
_cell.angle_gamma   90.00
#
_symmetry.space_group_name_H-M   'P 1'
#
loop_
_entity.id
_entity.type
_entity.pdbx_description
1 polymer ?
#
loop_
_entity_poly.entity_id
_entity_poly.type
_entity_poly.pdbx_seq_one_letter_code
_entity_poly.pdbx_strand_id
1 'polypeptide(L)'
;MSATTAAIPAAGWELHCDSGTSDKFYRFIVIFGSNPGVIFIYGRRGDRGQVRVHPHDSAKTAIRRAVTMTHEKERKSYFLTCDFTPFSIPATELADMNDTTSVDAHGIAALFRQQAADLGNERPNVAPL
;
A
#
# COMPACT_ATOMS: atom_id res chain seq x y z
N MET A 1 -0.84 1.59 -33.12
CA MET A 1 -1.54 2.47 -32.16
C MET A 1 -1.28 1.89 -30.78
N SER A 2 -0.37 2.49 -30.00
CA SER A 2 -0.13 2.03 -28.64
C SER A 2 -1.34 2.42 -27.80
N ALA A 3 -2.08 1.42 -27.29
CA ALA A 3 -3.13 1.67 -26.31
C ALA A 3 -2.45 2.31 -25.10
N THR A 4 -2.79 3.56 -24.79
CA THR A 4 -2.41 4.17 -23.52
C THR A 4 -3.08 3.34 -22.43
N THR A 5 -2.33 2.45 -21.78
CA THR A 5 -2.83 1.70 -20.64
C THR A 5 -3.34 2.71 -19.63
N ALA A 6 -4.64 2.69 -19.35
CA ALA A 6 -5.24 3.66 -18.43
C ALA A 6 -4.52 3.57 -17.08
N ALA A 7 -4.01 4.70 -16.60
CA ALA A 7 -3.35 4.81 -15.31
C ALA A 7 -4.40 5.03 -14.23
N ILE A 8 -4.36 4.22 -13.18
CA ILE A 8 -5.30 4.27 -12.07
C ILE A 8 -4.61 5.01 -10.91
N PRO A 9 -5.15 6.15 -10.45
CA PRO A 9 -4.54 6.89 -9.36
C PRO A 9 -4.62 6.11 -8.04
N ALA A 10 -3.52 6.09 -7.32
CA ALA A 10 -3.39 5.44 -6.02
C ALA A 10 -2.49 6.26 -5.08
N ALA A 11 -2.55 5.94 -3.79
CA ALA A 11 -1.59 6.42 -2.82
C ALA A 11 -1.28 5.34 -1.79
N GLY A 12 -0.05 5.30 -1.31
CA GLY A 12 0.36 4.34 -0.29
C GLY A 12 1.17 4.94 0.83
N TRP A 13 1.25 4.22 1.94
CA TRP A 13 2.12 4.53 3.07
C TRP A 13 2.47 3.24 3.81
N GLU A 14 3.53 3.29 4.61
CA GLU A 14 4.04 2.11 5.30
C GLU A 14 4.40 2.41 6.75
N LEU A 15 3.99 1.51 7.64
CA LEU A 15 4.31 1.53 9.05
C LEU A 15 5.19 0.34 9.41
N HIS A 16 6.17 0.51 10.29
CA HIS A 16 6.98 -0.58 10.85
C HIS A 16 6.86 -0.58 12.36
N CYS A 17 6.96 -1.77 12.94
CA CYS A 17 7.18 -1.95 14.36
C CYS A 17 8.49 -2.72 14.51
N ASP A 18 9.44 -2.09 15.20
CA ASP A 18 10.69 -2.71 15.64
C ASP A 18 10.65 -2.71 17.18
N SER A 19 10.18 -3.81 17.76
CA SER A 19 10.13 -3.99 19.21
C SER A 19 10.59 -5.39 19.57
N GLY A 20 11.88 -5.54 19.90
CA GLY A 20 12.53 -6.69 20.55
C GLY A 20 12.39 -8.07 19.88
N THR A 21 11.16 -8.55 19.74
CA THR A 21 10.78 -9.81 19.08
C THR A 21 9.90 -9.61 17.84
N SER A 22 9.52 -8.37 17.55
CA SER A 22 8.64 -8.01 16.43
C SER A 22 9.34 -7.02 15.52
N ASP A 23 9.90 -7.51 14.41
CA ASP A 23 10.30 -6.72 13.26
C ASP A 23 9.27 -6.96 12.14
N LYS A 24 8.31 -6.03 12.02
CA LYS A 24 7.14 -6.19 11.15
C LYS A 24 6.83 -4.92 10.40
N PHE A 25 6.24 -5.08 9.22
CA PHE A 25 5.71 -3.97 8.42
C PHE A 25 4.20 -4.11 8.20
N TYR A 26 3.57 -2.98 7.94
CA TYR A 26 2.21 -2.86 7.45
C TYR A 26 2.16 -1.77 6.38
N ARG A 27 1.86 -2.16 5.15
CA ARG A 27 1.74 -1.29 3.99
C ARG A 27 0.28 -1.16 3.60
N PHE A 28 -0.10 0.08 3.31
CA PHE A 28 -1.43 0.47 2.88
C PHE A 28 -1.33 1.04 1.48
N ILE A 29 -2.17 0.58 0.56
CA ILE A 29 -2.28 1.14 -0.79
C ILE A 29 -3.74 1.37 -1.09
N VAL A 30 -4.13 2.62 -1.22
CA VAL A 30 -5.49 3.05 -1.54
C VAL A 30 -5.59 3.34 -3.02
N ILE A 31 -6.62 2.79 -3.65
CA ILE A 31 -6.90 2.92 -5.09
C ILE A 31 -8.11 3.84 -5.26
N PHE A 32 -7.96 4.87 -6.10
CA PHE A 32 -8.97 5.92 -6.32
C PHE A 32 -9.74 5.78 -7.65
N GLY A 33 -9.49 4.72 -8.41
CA GLY A 33 -10.14 4.46 -9.70
C GLY A 33 -11.64 4.17 -9.62
N SER A 34 -12.22 3.77 -10.75
CA SER A 34 -13.63 3.37 -10.88
C SER A 34 -14.02 2.20 -9.97
N ASN A 35 -13.06 1.34 -9.61
CA ASN A 35 -13.22 0.30 -8.59
C ASN A 35 -12.30 0.63 -7.39
N PRO A 36 -12.73 1.51 -6.47
CA PRO A 36 -11.89 1.92 -5.37
C PRO A 36 -11.75 0.82 -4.32
N GLY A 37 -10.65 0.88 -3.57
CA GLY A 37 -10.42 -0.10 -2.52
C GLY A 37 -9.07 0.11 -1.84
N VAL A 38 -8.73 -0.80 -0.95
CA VAL A 38 -7.45 -0.77 -0.26
C VAL A 38 -6.79 -2.14 -0.25
N ILE A 39 -5.50 -2.16 -0.57
CA ILE A 39 -4.63 -3.32 -0.43
C ILE A 39 -3.84 -3.14 0.86
N PHE A 40 -3.87 -4.17 1.70
CA PHE A 40 -3.02 -4.30 2.88
C PHE A 40 -1.97 -5.36 2.62
N ILE A 41 -0.71 -5.02 2.88
CA ILE A 41 0.39 -5.97 2.83
C ILE A 41 1.12 -5.90 4.16
N TYR A 42 1.25 -7.03 4.84
CA TYR A 42 1.83 -7.06 6.17
C TYR A 42 2.62 -8.33 6.42
N GLY A 43 3.70 -8.23 7.18
CA GLY A 43 4.56 -9.38 7.39
C GLY A 43 5.74 -9.04 8.28
N ARG A 44 6.70 -9.96 8.34
CA ARG A 44 8.03 -9.66 8.87
C ARG A 44 8.81 -8.83 7.86
N ARG A 45 9.65 -7.93 8.34
CA ARG A 45 10.55 -7.20 7.45
C ARG A 45 11.50 -8.18 6.75
N GLY A 46 11.78 -7.92 5.48
CA GLY A 46 12.55 -8.83 4.61
C GLY A 46 11.74 -10.00 4.01
N ASP A 47 10.50 -10.23 4.44
CA ASP A 47 9.59 -11.18 3.81
C ASP A 47 8.65 -10.48 2.82
N ARG A 48 8.05 -11.24 1.89
CA ARG A 48 7.01 -10.76 0.98
C ARG A 48 5.76 -10.28 1.73
N GLY A 49 5.48 -10.90 2.87
CA GLY A 49 4.28 -10.62 3.66
C GLY A 49 3.00 -11.22 3.06
N GLN A 50 1.91 -11.05 3.79
CA GLN A 50 0.57 -11.49 3.43
C GLN A 50 -0.23 -10.33 2.84
N VAL A 51 -1.07 -10.64 1.86
CA VAL A 51 -1.92 -9.68 1.17
C VAL A 51 -3.37 -9.81 1.64
N ARG A 52 -4.05 -8.68 1.82
CA ARG A 52 -5.51 -8.60 1.87
C ARG A 52 -5.99 -7.47 0.99
N VAL A 53 -6.92 -7.77 0.10
CA VAL A 53 -7.57 -6.80 -0.77
C VAL A 53 -8.97 -6.52 -0.23
N HIS A 54 -9.31 -5.25 -0.10
CA HIS A 54 -10.60 -4.79 0.42
C HIS A 54 -11.24 -3.84 -0.61
N PRO A 55 -12.16 -4.37 -1.45
CA PRO A 55 -12.95 -3.57 -2.36
C PRO A 55 -13.90 -2.66 -1.57
N HIS A 56 -14.18 -1.47 -2.11
CA HIS A 56 -15.08 -0.52 -1.49
C HIS A 56 -15.91 0.23 -2.54
N ASP A 57 -17.09 0.69 -2.14
CA ASP A 57 -17.99 1.42 -3.05
C ASP A 57 -17.52 2.86 -3.35
N SER A 58 -16.56 3.36 -2.57
CA SER A 58 -15.99 4.70 -2.79
C SER A 58 -14.56 4.83 -2.28
N ALA A 59 -13.80 5.72 -2.93
CA ALA A 59 -12.46 6.14 -2.48
C ALA A 59 -12.47 6.65 -1.04
N LYS A 60 -13.51 7.41 -0.64
CA LYS A 60 -13.67 7.93 0.72
C LYS A 60 -13.75 6.80 1.76
N THR A 61 -14.47 5.73 1.47
CA THR A 61 -14.58 4.57 2.35
C THR A 61 -13.23 3.82 2.44
N ALA A 62 -12.54 3.65 1.31
CA ALA A 62 -11.22 3.03 1.28
C ALA A 62 -10.17 3.82 2.10
N ILE A 63 -10.12 5.14 1.94
CA ILE A 63 -9.26 6.03 2.74
C ILE A 63 -9.59 5.88 4.23
N ARG A 64 -10.88 5.98 4.61
CA ARG A 64 -11.30 5.84 6.02
C ARG A 64 -10.87 4.50 6.60
N ARG A 65 -11.01 3.41 5.85
CA ARG A 65 -10.61 2.07 6.30
C ARG A 65 -9.09 1.99 6.53
N ALA A 66 -8.30 2.53 5.62
CA ALA A 66 -6.84 2.56 5.71
C ALA A 66 -6.36 3.43 6.89
N VAL A 67 -6.94 4.62 7.08
CA VAL A 67 -6.63 5.53 8.20
C VAL A 67 -7.01 4.92 9.54
N THR A 68 -8.19 4.31 9.67
CA THR A 68 -8.59 3.62 10.91
C THR A 68 -7.59 2.52 11.27
N MET A 69 -7.21 1.69 10.29
CA MET A 69 -6.23 0.62 10.53
C MET A 69 -4.85 1.20 10.86
N THR A 70 -4.46 2.33 10.26
CA THR A 70 -3.22 3.05 10.60
C THR A 70 -3.20 3.43 12.08
N HIS A 71 -4.23 4.11 12.57
CA HIS A 71 -4.33 4.47 13.99
C HIS A 71 -4.36 3.24 14.91
N GLU A 72 -5.00 2.14 14.50
CA GLU A 72 -4.97 0.88 15.26
C GLU A 72 -3.56 0.29 15.37
N LYS A 73 -2.72 0.44 14.34
CA LYS A 73 -1.33 -0.01 14.33
C LYS A 73 -0.41 0.94 15.10
N GLU A 74 -0.61 2.24 15.01
CA GLU A 74 0.14 3.22 15.80
C GLU A 74 -0.03 2.99 17.31
N ARG A 75 -1.26 2.69 17.76
CA ARG A 75 -1.51 2.26 19.16
C ARG A 75 -0.78 0.97 19.56
N LYS A 76 -0.28 0.22 18.59
CA LYS A 76 0.52 -1.01 18.77
C LYS A 76 2.01 -0.77 18.49
N SER A 77 2.48 0.48 18.63
CA SER A 77 3.88 0.86 18.43
C SER A 77 4.40 0.65 17.00
N TYR A 78 3.52 0.76 16.01
CA TYR A 78 3.95 0.92 14.62
C TYR A 78 4.18 2.41 14.34
N PHE A 79 5.27 2.73 13.65
CA PHE A 79 5.66 4.08 13.29
C PHE A 79 5.66 4.25 11.77
N LEU A 80 5.29 5.44 11.31
CA LEU A 80 5.29 5.79 9.90
C LEU A 80 6.72 5.86 9.35
N THR A 81 6.96 5.08 8.31
CA THR A 81 8.28 4.85 7.68
C THR A 81 8.34 5.36 6.26
N CYS A 82 7.19 5.37 5.59
CA CYS A 82 6.98 5.99 4.30
C CYS A 82 5.65 6.72 4.37
N ASP A 83 5.68 8.01 4.09
CA ASP A 83 4.49 8.85 4.12
C ASP A 83 3.67 8.72 2.84
N PHE A 84 2.47 9.29 2.86
CA PHE A 84 1.49 9.28 1.77
C PHE A 84 2.14 9.60 0.41
N THR A 85 2.41 8.55 -0.36
CA THR A 85 3.08 8.62 -1.66
C THR A 85 2.06 8.39 -2.76
N PRO A 86 1.69 9.43 -3.52
CA PRO A 86 0.82 9.27 -4.68
C PRO A 86 1.58 8.57 -5.82
N PHE A 87 0.92 7.67 -6.52
CA PHE A 87 1.48 6.96 -7.67
C PHE A 87 0.38 6.51 -8.63
N SER A 88 0.78 6.00 -9.79
CA SER A 88 -0.13 5.48 -10.80
C SER A 88 0.04 3.98 -10.98
N ILE A 89 -1.08 3.25 -11.01
CA ILE A 89 -1.12 1.82 -11.27
C ILE A 89 -1.50 1.61 -12.74
N PRO A 90 -0.69 0.90 -13.55
CA PRO A 90 -1.12 0.48 -14.88
C PRO A 90 -2.37 -0.40 -14.78
N ALA A 91 -3.40 -0.18 -15.62
CA ALA A 91 -4.61 -1.01 -15.60
C ALA A 91 -4.33 -2.52 -15.76
N THR A 92 -3.20 -2.92 -16.34
CA THR A 92 -2.77 -4.33 -16.44
C THR A 92 -2.47 -4.98 -15.09
N GLU A 93 -2.09 -4.19 -14.08
CA GLU A 93 -1.81 -4.65 -12.70
C GLU A 93 -3.09 -4.75 -11.86
N LEU A 94 -4.19 -4.16 -12.35
CA LEU A 94 -5.45 -4.05 -11.63
C LEU A 94 -6.64 -4.32 -12.56
N ALA A 95 -6.82 -5.60 -12.92
CA ALA A 95 -7.88 -6.02 -13.82
C ALA A 95 -9.27 -5.78 -13.21
N ASP A 96 -9.51 -6.24 -11.98
CA ASP A 96 -10.72 -5.92 -11.21
C ASP A 96 -10.45 -6.01 -9.70
N MET A 97 -10.75 -4.95 -8.96
CA MET A 97 -10.64 -4.99 -7.49
C MET A 97 -11.67 -5.93 -6.86
N ASN A 98 -12.82 -6.14 -7.48
CA ASN A 98 -13.84 -7.05 -6.96
C ASN A 98 -13.43 -8.52 -7.12
N ASP A 99 -12.60 -8.84 -8.12
CA ASP A 99 -11.90 -10.12 -8.21
C ASP A 99 -10.51 -10.01 -7.59
N THR A 100 -10.45 -10.16 -6.27
CA THR A 100 -9.20 -10.07 -5.50
C THR A 100 -8.10 -11.05 -5.93
N THR A 101 -8.43 -12.10 -6.71
CA THR A 101 -7.44 -13.05 -7.24
C THR A 101 -6.71 -12.53 -8.46
N SER A 102 -7.27 -11.51 -9.13
CA SER A 102 -6.72 -10.86 -10.31
C SER A 102 -5.79 -9.68 -9.99
N VAL A 103 -5.66 -9.30 -8.73
CA VAL A 103 -4.87 -8.15 -8.27
C VAL A 103 -3.43 -8.59 -7.99
N ASP A 104 -2.46 -8.10 -8.78
CA ASP A 104 -1.04 -8.26 -8.45
C ASP A 104 -0.63 -7.26 -7.35
N ALA A 105 -1.03 -7.57 -6.12
CA ALA A 105 -0.75 -6.72 -4.97
C ALA A 105 0.75 -6.50 -4.75
N HIS A 106 1.61 -7.48 -5.04
CA HIS A 106 3.05 -7.33 -4.85
C HIS A 106 3.68 -6.47 -5.95
N GLY A 107 3.24 -6.63 -7.21
CA GLY A 107 3.61 -5.74 -8.32
C GLY A 107 3.23 -4.30 -8.04
N ILE A 108 1.98 -4.05 -7.63
CA ILE A 108 1.50 -2.73 -7.21
C ILE A 108 2.33 -2.16 -6.05
N ALA A 109 2.72 -3.00 -5.09
CA ALA A 109 3.52 -2.56 -3.96
C ALA A 109 4.98 -2.24 -4.32
N ALA A 110 5.51 -2.88 -5.36
CA ALA A 110 6.81 -2.52 -5.93
C ALA A 110 6.76 -1.16 -6.63
N LEU A 111 5.67 -0.87 -7.37
CA LEU A 111 5.44 0.45 -7.98
C LEU A 111 5.39 1.57 -6.91
N PHE A 112 4.65 1.34 -5.83
CA PHE A 112 4.63 2.26 -4.69
C PHE A 112 6.04 2.51 -4.13
N ARG A 113 6.82 1.43 -3.93
CA ARG A 113 8.19 1.54 -3.39
C ARG A 113 9.10 2.34 -4.30
N GLN A 114 9.06 2.07 -5.60
CA GLN A 114 9.84 2.82 -6.58
C GLN A 114 9.47 4.31 -6.51
N GLN A 115 8.16 4.63 -6.51
CA GLN A 115 7.70 6.01 -6.45
C GLN A 115 8.08 6.71 -5.14
N ALA A 116 8.05 5.99 -4.01
CA ALA A 116 8.45 6.54 -2.71
C ALA A 116 9.94 6.87 -2.67
N ALA A 117 10.79 6.00 -3.23
CA ALA A 117 12.22 6.23 -3.37
C ALA A 117 12.51 7.42 -4.29
N ASP A 118 11.86 7.49 -5.45
CA ASP A 118 12.04 8.57 -6.42
C ASP A 118 11.64 9.95 -5.85
N LEU A 119 10.65 9.99 -4.96
CA LEU A 119 10.20 11.22 -4.30
C LEU A 119 10.93 11.53 -3.00
N GLY A 120 11.79 10.64 -2.50
CA GLY A 120 12.44 10.79 -1.19
C GLY A 120 11.47 10.75 -0.01
N ASN A 121 10.34 10.05 -0.16
CA ASN A 121 9.31 9.90 0.89
C ASN A 121 9.63 8.80 1.90
N GLU A 122 10.74 8.08 1.70
CA GLU A 122 11.26 7.11 2.66
C GLU A 122 11.92 7.85 3.82
N ARG A 123 11.49 7.57 5.06
CA ARG A 123 12.03 8.21 6.25
C ARG A 123 13.27 7.44 6.73
N PRO A 124 14.42 8.10 6.95
CA PRO A 124 15.69 7.46 7.26
C PRO A 124 15.81 6.90 8.70
N ASN A 125 14.75 6.91 9.51
CA ASN A 125 14.84 6.62 10.95
C ASN A 125 14.05 5.39 11.40
N VAL A 126 14.08 4.38 10.56
CA VAL A 126 13.59 3.03 10.85
C VAL A 126 14.72 2.16 10.39
N ALA A 127 15.25 1.33 11.30
CA ALA A 127 16.54 0.65 11.15
C ALA A 127 16.85 0.23 9.70
N PRO A 128 18.10 0.31 9.24
CA PRO A 128 18.45 -0.22 7.93
C PRO A 128 18.05 -1.70 7.81
N LEU A 129 17.79 -2.12 6.57
CA LEU A 129 17.55 -3.51 6.18
C LEU A 129 18.63 -4.45 6.73
#